data_AF-A0A7X0NI81-F1
#
_entry.id   AF-A0A7X0NI81-F1
#
_cell.length_a   1.000
_cell.length_b   1.000
_cell.length_c   1.000
_cell.angle_alpha   90.00
_cell.angle_beta   90.00
_cell.angle_gamma   90.00
#
_symmetry.space_group_name_H-M   'P 1'
#
loop_
_entity.id
_entity.type
_entity.pdbx_description
1 polymer ?
#
loop_
_entity_poly.entity_id
_entity_poly.type
_entity_poly.pdbx_seq_one_letter_code
_entity_poly.pdbx_strand_id
1 'polypeptide(L)'
;SGTFDELERKKAKLARASKRIIERHQSQDGLNEALITQDLKQKEKLDKSAEKITEFLATHQEKTGSKGKPVKSNITDPDSAKMTTSKGTIQGYNGIAINDDKHQIILQAQAWGSVGKQQTLQPAVAQLKQQLEKLNTQKQTNAQTIKFTADSGFNSEANLEFMAQSGFDTYIADNQFRKRNPLF
;
A
#
# COMPACT_ATOMS: atom_id res chain seq x y z
N SER A 1 -3.70 -6.23 -9.71
CA SER A 1 -3.34 -6.67 -8.36
C SER A 1 -4.07 -7.96 -7.99
N GLY A 2 -3.52 -8.72 -7.04
CA GLY A 2 -4.08 -9.94 -6.46
C GLY A 2 -3.12 -10.54 -5.42
N THR A 3 -3.59 -11.48 -4.60
CA THR A 3 -2.67 -12.37 -3.84
C THR A 3 -1.91 -13.27 -4.82
N PHE A 4 -0.89 -14.00 -4.36
CA PHE A 4 -0.14 -14.88 -5.26
C PHE A 4 -1.05 -15.95 -5.87
N ASP A 5 -1.93 -16.56 -5.05
CA ASP A 5 -2.97 -17.49 -5.50
C ASP A 5 -3.90 -16.89 -6.57
N GLU A 6 -4.35 -15.64 -6.37
CA GLU A 6 -5.21 -14.95 -7.33
C GLU A 6 -4.48 -14.66 -8.64
N LEU A 7 -3.20 -14.28 -8.55
CA LEU A 7 -2.36 -14.02 -9.71
C LEU A 7 -2.07 -15.30 -10.49
N GLU A 8 -1.82 -16.42 -9.82
CA GLU A 8 -1.61 -17.71 -10.46
C GLU A 8 -2.87 -18.18 -11.21
N ARG A 9 -4.04 -18.08 -10.57
CA ARG A 9 -5.33 -18.37 -11.24
C ARG A 9 -5.55 -17.45 -12.45
N LYS A 10 -5.16 -16.17 -12.33
CA LYS A 10 -5.26 -15.21 -13.44
C LYS A 10 -4.32 -15.58 -14.59
N LYS A 11 -3.06 -15.95 -14.31
CA LYS A 11 -2.11 -16.48 -15.30
C LYS A 11 -2.71 -17.67 -16.04
N ALA A 12 -3.21 -18.67 -15.31
CA ALA A 12 -3.82 -19.86 -15.90
C ALA A 12 -5.06 -19.54 -16.77
N LYS A 13 -5.84 -18.52 -16.39
CA LYS A 13 -6.98 -18.06 -17.20
C LYS A 13 -6.52 -17.39 -18.50
N LEU A 14 -5.48 -16.55 -18.45
CA LEU A 14 -4.92 -15.87 -19.63
C LEU A 14 -4.31 -16.88 -20.61
N ALA A 15 -3.52 -17.84 -20.10
CA ALA A 15 -2.94 -18.90 -20.92
C ALA A 15 -4.01 -19.76 -21.62
N ARG A 16 -5.08 -20.13 -20.90
CA ARG A 16 -6.22 -20.85 -21.50
C ARG A 16 -6.93 -20.03 -22.58
N ALA A 17 -7.10 -18.73 -22.38
CA ALA A 17 -7.71 -17.86 -23.39
C ALA A 17 -6.83 -17.74 -24.65
N SER A 18 -5.51 -17.62 -24.48
CA SER A 18 -4.54 -17.64 -25.59
C SER A 18 -4.61 -18.95 -26.38
N LYS A 19 -4.64 -20.10 -25.68
CA LYS A 19 -4.74 -21.43 -26.31
C LYS A 19 -6.03 -21.59 -27.14
N ARG A 20 -7.16 -21.12 -26.62
CA ARG A 20 -8.46 -21.18 -27.33
C ARG A 20 -8.46 -20.43 -28.66
N ILE A 21 -7.67 -19.36 -28.79
CA ILE A 21 -7.55 -18.62 -30.06
C ILE A 21 -6.89 -19.53 -31.11
N ILE A 22 -5.82 -20.25 -30.73
CA ILE A 22 -5.12 -21.20 -31.62
C ILE A 22 -6.05 -22.37 -31.98
N GLU A 23 -6.72 -22.97 -30.99
CA GLU A 23 -7.65 -24.09 -31.21
C GLU A 23 -8.78 -23.69 -32.16
N ARG A 24 -9.30 -22.45 -32.03
CA ARG A 24 -10.31 -21.92 -32.96
C ARG A 24 -9.77 -21.81 -34.39
N HIS A 25 -8.56 -21.25 -34.56
CA HIS A 25 -7.91 -21.17 -35.88
C HIS A 25 -7.71 -22.54 -36.51
N GLN A 26 -7.31 -23.55 -35.72
CA GLN A 26 -7.14 -24.92 -36.20
C GLN A 26 -8.46 -25.60 -36.58
N SER A 27 -9.57 -25.24 -35.93
CA SER A 27 -10.88 -25.84 -36.17
C SER A 27 -11.68 -25.23 -37.32
N GLN A 28 -11.23 -24.08 -37.86
CA GLN A 28 -11.96 -23.31 -38.87
C GLN A 28 -11.05 -23.05 -40.08
N ASP A 29 -11.12 -23.94 -41.07
CA ASP A 29 -10.55 -23.67 -42.39
C ASP A 29 -11.37 -22.58 -43.08
N GLY A 30 -10.78 -21.39 -43.27
CA GLY A 30 -11.40 -20.29 -44.02
C GLY A 30 -11.68 -19.00 -43.24
N LEU A 31 -11.04 -18.78 -42.09
CA LEU A 31 -11.10 -17.47 -41.43
C LEU A 31 -10.47 -16.37 -42.32
N ASN A 32 -11.13 -15.22 -42.39
CA ASN A 32 -10.61 -14.04 -43.09
C ASN A 32 -9.27 -13.61 -42.47
N GLU A 33 -8.27 -13.28 -43.31
CA GLU A 33 -6.93 -12.83 -42.89
C GLU A 33 -6.96 -11.66 -41.89
N ALA A 34 -7.93 -10.75 -42.02
CA ALA A 34 -8.11 -9.64 -41.08
C ALA A 34 -8.47 -10.13 -39.66
N LEU A 35 -9.32 -11.17 -39.55
CA LEU A 35 -9.69 -11.78 -38.27
C LEU A 35 -8.51 -12.54 -37.67
N ILE A 36 -7.75 -13.27 -38.49
CA ILE A 36 -6.53 -13.96 -38.05
C ILE A 36 -5.53 -12.95 -37.47
N THR A 37 -5.32 -11.83 -38.15
CA THR A 37 -4.38 -10.78 -37.70
C THR A 37 -4.81 -10.16 -36.37
N GLN A 38 -6.11 -9.88 -36.20
CA GLN A 38 -6.65 -9.35 -34.95
C GLN A 38 -6.50 -10.36 -33.80
N ASP A 39 -6.80 -11.62 -34.06
CA ASP A 39 -6.69 -12.71 -33.09
C ASP A 39 -5.25 -12.96 -32.65
N LEU A 40 -4.30 -12.91 -33.58
CA LEU A 40 -2.87 -13.03 -33.26
C LEU A 40 -2.41 -11.88 -32.35
N LYS A 41 -2.85 -10.64 -32.61
CA LYS A 41 -2.58 -9.49 -31.72
C LYS A 41 -3.21 -9.68 -30.34
N GLN A 42 -4.43 -10.22 -30.28
CA GLN A 42 -5.09 -10.51 -29.00
C GLN A 42 -4.34 -11.60 -28.23
N LYS A 43 -3.94 -12.68 -28.89
CA LYS A 43 -3.12 -13.75 -28.33
C LYS A 43 -1.82 -13.19 -27.75
N GLU A 44 -1.08 -12.42 -28.53
CA GLU A 44 0.19 -11.81 -28.09
C GLU A 44 -0.01 -10.95 -26.83
N LYS A 45 -1.09 -10.17 -26.77
CA LYS A 45 -1.43 -9.37 -25.58
C LYS A 45 -1.73 -10.24 -24.35
N LEU A 46 -2.44 -11.36 -24.52
CA LEU A 46 -2.73 -12.30 -23.44
C LEU A 46 -1.46 -12.99 -22.94
N ASP A 47 -0.59 -13.42 -23.85
CA ASP A 47 0.68 -14.06 -23.53
C ASP A 47 1.60 -13.12 -22.77
N LYS A 48 1.83 -11.90 -23.28
CA LYS A 48 2.60 -10.85 -22.59
C LYS A 48 2.06 -10.55 -21.20
N SER A 49 0.73 -10.60 -21.02
CA SER A 49 0.11 -10.39 -19.71
C SER A 49 0.35 -11.56 -18.76
N ALA A 50 0.34 -12.80 -19.26
CA ALA A 50 0.63 -14.00 -18.49
C ALA A 50 2.12 -14.13 -18.13
N GLU A 51 3.01 -13.73 -19.04
CA GLU A 51 4.46 -13.65 -18.83
C GLU A 51 4.79 -12.66 -17.71
N LYS A 52 4.24 -11.43 -17.76
CA LYS A 52 4.41 -10.44 -16.68
C LYS A 52 4.00 -10.97 -15.30
N ILE A 53 2.91 -11.73 -15.24
CA ILE A 53 2.49 -12.35 -13.98
C ILE A 53 3.46 -13.46 -13.56
N THR A 54 3.97 -14.24 -14.52
CA THR A 54 4.93 -15.31 -14.25
C THR A 54 6.23 -14.76 -13.70
N GLU A 55 6.78 -13.74 -14.33
CA GLU A 55 7.99 -13.04 -13.87
C GLU A 55 7.79 -12.43 -12.49
N PHE A 56 6.65 -11.78 -12.25
CA PHE A 56 6.30 -11.22 -10.94
C PHE A 56 6.29 -12.31 -9.85
N LEU A 57 5.61 -13.44 -10.09
CA LEU A 57 5.53 -14.54 -9.13
C LEU A 57 6.89 -15.21 -8.87
N ALA A 58 7.80 -15.19 -9.85
CA ALA A 58 9.15 -15.76 -9.71
C ALA A 58 10.13 -14.84 -8.96
N THR A 59 9.91 -13.53 -9.02
CA THR A 59 10.87 -12.52 -8.51
C THR A 59 10.44 -11.87 -7.20
N HIS A 60 9.15 -11.94 -6.84
CA HIS A 60 8.61 -11.29 -5.65
C HIS A 60 8.17 -12.31 -4.61
N GLN A 61 8.14 -11.89 -3.34
CA GLN A 61 7.57 -12.67 -2.25
C GLN A 61 6.13 -12.24 -1.95
N GLU A 62 5.34 -13.16 -1.43
CA GLU A 62 3.97 -12.86 -1.04
C GLU A 62 3.94 -11.91 0.16
N LYS A 63 3.22 -10.81 0.00
CA LYS A 63 3.05 -9.83 1.07
C LYS A 63 2.09 -10.40 2.11
N THR A 64 2.52 -10.36 3.37
CA THR A 64 1.70 -10.77 4.51
C THR A 64 1.24 -9.53 5.26
N GLY A 65 -0.07 -9.41 5.49
CA GLY A 65 -0.64 -8.32 6.28
C GLY A 65 -0.44 -8.54 7.78
N SER A 66 -0.78 -7.53 8.59
CA SER A 66 -0.61 -7.57 10.05
C SER A 66 -1.29 -8.72 10.78
N LYS A 67 -2.27 -9.39 10.15
CA LYS A 67 -2.96 -10.57 10.70
C LYS A 67 -2.38 -11.90 10.21
N GLY A 68 -1.18 -11.91 9.62
CA GLY A 68 -0.56 -13.12 9.09
C GLY A 68 -1.23 -13.65 7.81
N LYS A 69 -2.11 -12.88 7.18
CA LYS A 69 -2.83 -13.29 5.96
C LYS A 69 -2.19 -12.67 4.71
N PRO A 70 -2.14 -13.39 3.59
CA PRO A 70 -1.75 -12.83 2.31
C PRO A 70 -2.54 -11.57 1.95
N VAL A 71 -1.83 -10.53 1.54
CA VAL A 71 -2.40 -9.29 1.02
C VAL A 71 -2.10 -9.16 -0.47
N LYS A 72 -2.95 -8.38 -1.16
CA LYS A 72 -2.87 -8.25 -2.61
C LYS A 72 -1.67 -7.41 -3.01
N SER A 73 -0.87 -7.91 -3.94
CA SER A 73 0.22 -7.18 -4.58
C SER A 73 -0.22 -6.63 -5.94
N ASN A 74 0.31 -5.50 -6.35
CA ASN A 74 0.14 -4.98 -7.70
C ASN A 74 1.36 -5.29 -8.56
N ILE A 75 1.14 -5.92 -9.72
CA ILE A 75 2.23 -6.41 -10.58
C ILE A 75 3.08 -5.28 -11.19
N THR A 76 2.52 -4.06 -11.28
CA THR A 76 3.21 -2.89 -11.85
C THR A 76 3.94 -2.08 -10.79
N ASP A 77 3.42 -2.10 -9.57
CA ASP A 77 3.99 -1.40 -8.43
C ASP A 77 3.70 -2.24 -7.17
N PRO A 78 4.59 -3.18 -6.81
CA PRO A 78 4.36 -4.11 -5.72
C PRO A 78 4.11 -3.40 -4.40
N ASP A 79 4.70 -2.21 -4.20
CA ASP A 79 4.67 -1.44 -2.97
C ASP A 79 3.44 -0.57 -2.83
N SER A 80 2.64 -0.39 -3.87
CA SER A 80 1.35 0.27 -3.74
C SER A 80 0.30 -0.58 -3.02
N ALA A 81 -0.62 0.08 -2.31
CA ALA A 81 -1.79 -0.55 -1.69
C ALA A 81 -3.10 -0.22 -2.42
N LYS A 82 -4.04 -1.15 -2.34
CA LYS A 82 -5.42 -0.97 -2.80
C LYS A 82 -6.27 -0.38 -1.66
N MET A 83 -6.59 0.91 -1.75
CA MET A 83 -7.26 1.69 -0.70
C MET A 83 -8.73 1.96 -1.04
N THR A 84 -9.63 1.68 -0.08
CA THR A 84 -11.06 1.96 -0.25
C THR A 84 -11.37 3.36 0.22
N THR A 85 -12.00 4.16 -0.64
CA THR A 85 -12.47 5.52 -0.36
C THR A 85 -13.98 5.57 -0.55
N SER A 86 -14.64 6.67 -0.13
CA SER A 86 -16.07 6.88 -0.36
C SER A 86 -16.46 6.93 -1.85
N LYS A 87 -15.49 7.20 -2.74
CA LYS A 87 -15.69 7.29 -4.20
C LYS A 87 -15.24 6.03 -4.95
N GLY A 88 -14.97 4.94 -4.22
CA GLY A 88 -14.50 3.68 -4.79
C GLY A 88 -13.07 3.36 -4.38
N THR A 89 -12.41 2.48 -5.15
CA THR A 89 -11.10 1.95 -4.79
C THR A 89 -9.99 2.57 -5.62
N ILE A 90 -8.94 3.03 -4.95
CA ILE A 90 -7.75 3.65 -5.56
C ILE A 90 -6.54 2.78 -5.26
N GLN A 91 -5.61 2.65 -6.20
CA GLN A 91 -4.29 2.06 -5.97
C GLN A 91 -3.29 3.19 -5.74
N GLY A 92 -2.58 3.18 -4.61
CA GLY A 92 -1.63 4.24 -4.29
C GLY A 92 -0.92 4.07 -2.95
N TYR A 93 -0.45 5.20 -2.42
CA TYR A 93 0.31 5.28 -1.17
C TYR A 93 -0.36 6.25 -0.21
N ASN A 94 -0.17 5.98 1.08
CA ASN A 94 -0.62 6.85 2.15
C ASN A 94 0.58 7.70 2.58
N GLY A 95 0.54 8.99 2.29
CA GLY A 95 1.57 9.93 2.74
C GLY A 95 1.31 10.34 4.18
N ILE A 96 2.23 10.02 5.10
CA ILE A 96 2.22 10.57 6.46
C ILE A 96 3.36 11.57 6.58
N ALA A 97 3.05 12.71 7.19
CA ALA A 97 4.00 13.74 7.53
C ALA A 97 3.84 14.10 9.00
N ILE A 98 4.96 14.45 9.63
CA ILE A 98 5.03 15.00 10.98
C ILE A 98 5.66 16.38 10.87
N ASN A 99 4.93 17.40 11.33
CA ASN A 99 5.33 18.79 11.29
C ASN A 99 5.41 19.39 12.69
N ASP A 100 6.14 20.50 12.82
CA ASP A 100 6.08 21.32 14.03
C ASP A 100 4.81 22.19 14.04
N ASP A 101 4.29 22.46 15.24
CA ASP A 101 3.05 23.22 15.41
C ASP A 101 3.21 24.72 15.06
N LYS A 102 4.36 25.31 15.40
CA LYS A 102 4.55 26.77 15.35
C LYS A 102 4.79 27.29 13.94
N HIS A 103 5.61 26.57 13.17
CA HIS A 103 6.09 26.99 11.86
C HIS A 103 5.66 26.05 10.72
N GLN A 104 4.98 24.94 11.04
CA GLN A 104 4.48 23.97 10.06
C GLN A 104 5.60 23.36 9.20
N ILE A 105 6.83 23.31 9.73
CA ILE A 105 7.99 22.70 9.11
C ILE A 105 7.82 21.19 9.20
N ILE A 106 7.89 20.52 8.05
CA ILE A 106 7.87 19.06 7.97
C ILE A 106 9.20 18.53 8.49
N LEU A 107 9.15 17.87 9.64
CA LEU A 107 10.30 17.22 10.27
C LEU A 107 10.51 15.81 9.70
N GLN A 108 9.43 15.09 9.42
CA GLN A 108 9.46 13.75 8.84
C GLN A 108 8.32 13.61 7.82
N ALA A 109 8.56 12.94 6.70
CA ALA A 109 7.51 12.52 5.78
C ALA A 109 7.89 11.23 5.06
N GLN A 110 6.93 10.34 4.87
CA GLN A 110 7.11 9.11 4.10
C GLN A 110 5.79 8.66 3.45
N ALA A 111 5.90 7.82 2.43
CA ALA A 111 4.79 7.21 1.74
C ALA A 111 4.73 5.71 2.09
N TRP A 112 3.55 5.22 2.48
CA TRP A 112 3.35 3.82 2.83
C TRP A 112 2.34 3.14 1.91
N GLY A 113 2.76 1.98 1.41
CA GLY A 113 1.98 1.00 0.69
C GLY A 113 0.99 0.22 1.54
N SER A 114 0.31 0.84 2.49
CA SER A 114 -0.58 0.15 3.42
C SER A 114 -1.90 0.90 3.60
N VAL A 115 -2.99 0.13 3.73
CA VAL A 115 -4.34 0.65 3.94
C VAL A 115 -4.51 1.19 5.36
N GLY A 116 -3.83 0.60 6.35
CA GLY A 116 -3.97 0.96 7.76
C GLY A 116 -2.96 2.01 8.20
N LYS A 117 -3.42 3.22 8.57
CA LYS A 117 -2.61 4.27 9.19
C LYS A 117 -1.96 3.83 10.51
N GLN A 118 -2.62 2.97 11.28
CA GLN A 118 -2.12 2.54 12.59
C GLN A 118 -0.69 1.98 12.53
N GLN A 119 -0.37 1.19 11.50
CA GLN A 119 0.93 0.52 11.35
C GLN A 119 2.08 1.48 10.99
N THR A 120 1.76 2.70 10.57
CA THR A 120 2.77 3.66 10.09
C THR A 120 3.23 4.62 11.18
N LEU A 121 2.53 4.70 12.33
CA LEU A 121 2.89 5.64 13.40
C LEU A 121 4.26 5.32 14.01
N GLN A 122 4.43 4.11 14.52
CA GLN A 122 5.67 3.69 15.19
C GLN A 122 6.92 3.91 14.33
N PRO A 123 6.96 3.46 13.04
CA PRO A 123 8.14 3.73 12.21
C PRO A 123 8.34 5.22 11.90
N ALA A 124 7.27 6.01 11.72
CA ALA A 124 7.39 7.45 11.49
C ALA A 124 7.98 8.17 12.71
N VAL A 125 7.53 7.81 13.92
CA VAL A 125 8.03 8.36 15.18
C VAL A 125 9.47 7.95 15.45
N ALA A 126 9.85 6.70 15.14
CA ALA A 126 11.23 6.25 15.25
C ALA A 126 12.17 7.05 14.33
N GLN A 127 11.76 7.30 13.08
CA GLN A 127 12.52 8.13 12.14
C GLN A 127 12.60 9.58 12.60
N LEU A 128 11.51 10.15 13.11
CA LEU A 128 11.51 11.49 13.68
C LEU A 128 12.54 11.62 14.79
N LYS A 129 12.60 10.66 15.73
CA LYS A 129 13.60 10.66 16.80
C LYS A 129 15.02 10.66 16.25
N GLN A 130 15.32 9.81 15.28
CA GLN A 130 16.64 9.80 14.62
C GLN A 130 16.96 11.13 13.95
N GLN A 131 15.97 11.80 13.35
CA GLN A 131 16.17 13.13 12.76
C GLN A 131 16.42 14.19 13.84
N LEU A 132 15.66 14.18 14.93
CA LEU A 132 15.86 15.10 16.06
C LEU A 132 17.22 14.89 16.72
N GLU A 133 17.69 13.64 16.86
CA GLU A 133 19.03 13.32 17.37
C GLU A 133 20.13 13.90 16.48
N LYS A 134 19.99 13.83 15.15
CA LYS A 134 20.93 14.44 14.21
C LYS A 134 20.98 15.97 14.33
N LEU A 135 19.83 16.60 14.56
CA LEU A 135 19.71 18.06 14.70
C LEU A 135 20.19 18.57 16.06
N ASN A 136 20.05 17.77 17.12
CA ASN A 136 20.42 18.12 18.50
C ASN A 136 21.92 17.90 18.80
N THR A 137 22.81 18.22 17.87
CA THR A 137 24.27 18.06 18.04
C THR A 137 24.85 18.93 19.17
N GLN A 138 24.10 19.94 19.64
CA GLN A 138 24.40 20.69 20.85
C GLN A 138 23.31 20.38 21.89
N LYS A 139 23.67 19.63 22.94
CA LYS A 139 22.79 19.26 24.06
C LYS A 139 22.05 20.49 24.59
N GLN A 140 20.78 20.64 24.22
CA GLN A 140 19.87 21.58 24.85
C GLN A 140 19.75 21.20 26.33
N THR A 141 20.17 22.10 27.21
CA THR A 141 20.18 21.94 28.67
C THR A 141 18.78 22.00 29.28
N ASN A 142 17.77 22.40 28.49
CA ASN A 142 16.37 22.47 28.89
C ASN A 142 15.55 21.49 28.04
N ALA A 143 15.53 20.22 28.45
CA ALA A 143 14.67 19.20 27.85
C ALA A 143 13.20 19.51 28.17
N GLN A 144 12.57 20.40 27.40
CA GLN A 144 11.13 20.55 27.43
C GLN A 144 10.49 19.29 26.84
N THR A 145 9.49 18.74 27.53
CA THR A 145 8.72 17.61 27.03
C THR A 145 8.01 18.01 25.73
N ILE A 146 8.35 17.34 24.63
CA ILE A 146 7.73 17.59 23.32
C ILE A 146 6.31 17.02 23.35
N LYS A 147 5.33 17.87 23.07
CA LYS A 147 3.94 17.45 22.87
C LYS A 147 3.77 16.87 21.47
N PHE A 148 3.18 15.69 21.38
CA PHE A 148 2.95 14.99 20.12
C PHE A 148 1.46 14.75 19.93
N THR A 149 0.90 15.14 18.79
CA THR A 149 -0.52 14.92 18.48
C THR A 149 -0.67 14.03 17.24
N ALA A 150 -1.70 13.19 17.21
CA ALA A 150 -2.01 12.35 16.05
C ALA A 150 -3.52 12.23 15.80
N ASP A 151 -3.88 12.03 14.53
CA ASP A 151 -5.26 11.81 14.10
C ASP A 151 -5.83 10.48 14.64
N SER A 152 -7.16 10.34 14.61
CA SER A 152 -7.81 9.13 15.11
C SER A 152 -7.51 7.88 14.29
N GLY A 153 -7.06 8.02 13.04
CA GLY A 153 -6.59 6.91 12.23
C GLY A 153 -5.34 6.22 12.79
N PHE A 154 -4.62 6.86 13.72
CA PHE A 154 -3.51 6.27 14.45
C PHE A 154 -3.89 5.65 15.79
N ASN A 155 -5.14 5.77 16.24
CA ASN A 155 -5.57 5.24 17.52
C ASN A 155 -5.61 3.70 17.52
N SER A 156 -4.73 3.09 18.29
CA SER A 156 -4.70 1.66 18.60
C SER A 156 -3.95 1.41 19.91
N GLU A 157 -4.27 0.33 20.61
CA GLU A 157 -3.58 -0.05 21.85
C GLU A 157 -2.06 -0.15 21.67
N ALA A 158 -1.61 -0.82 20.61
CA ALA A 158 -0.18 -0.95 20.29
C ALA A 158 0.49 0.41 20.05
N ASN A 159 -0.21 1.39 19.46
CA ASN A 159 0.34 2.73 19.27
C ASN A 159 0.37 3.51 20.58
N LEU A 160 -0.65 3.38 21.43
CA LEU A 160 -0.69 4.04 22.74
C LEU A 160 0.42 3.52 23.66
N GLU A 161 0.62 2.20 23.70
CA GLU A 161 1.70 1.58 24.46
C GLU A 161 3.09 2.03 23.97
N PHE A 162 3.29 2.03 22.65
CA PHE A 162 4.53 2.53 22.06
C PHE A 162 4.79 4.02 22.37
N MET A 163 3.77 4.87 22.26
CA MET A 163 3.91 6.30 22.53
C MET A 163 4.09 6.61 24.02
N ALA A 164 3.51 5.81 24.91
CA ALA A 164 3.76 5.92 26.35
C ALA A 164 5.26 5.72 26.70
N GLN A 165 5.96 4.91 25.91
CA GLN A 165 7.40 4.65 26.05
C GLN A 165 8.26 5.58 25.19
N SER A 166 7.66 6.44 24.36
CA SER A 166 8.43 7.25 23.41
C SER A 166 9.10 8.48 24.05
N GLY A 167 8.70 8.88 25.26
CA GLY A 167 9.19 10.11 25.90
C GLY A 167 8.56 11.39 25.35
N PHE A 168 7.54 11.27 24.49
CA PHE A 168 6.71 12.39 24.04
C PHE A 168 5.44 12.48 24.89
N ASP A 169 5.02 13.69 25.23
CA ASP A 169 3.70 13.93 25.84
C ASP A 169 2.63 13.82 24.74
N THR A 170 2.00 12.64 24.65
CA THR A 170 1.27 12.21 23.44
C THR A 170 -0.24 12.28 23.60
N TYR A 171 -0.90 12.83 22.57
CA TYR A 171 -2.35 12.94 22.47
C TYR A 171 -2.85 12.35 21.14
N ILE A 172 -3.60 11.25 21.20
CA ILE A 172 -4.20 10.63 20.01
C ILE A 172 -5.73 10.65 20.17
N ALA A 173 -6.44 11.20 19.18
CA ALA A 173 -7.90 11.21 19.21
C ALA A 173 -8.45 9.78 19.08
N ASP A 174 -9.46 9.40 19.86
CA ASP A 174 -10.07 8.08 19.71
C ASP A 174 -11.00 8.01 18.48
N ASN A 175 -11.33 6.79 18.06
CA ASN A 175 -12.15 6.53 16.88
C ASN A 175 -13.60 7.02 17.00
N GLN A 176 -14.06 7.32 18.22
CA GLN A 176 -15.43 7.78 18.48
C GLN A 176 -15.51 9.28 18.76
N PHE A 177 -14.41 10.02 18.72
CA PHE A 177 -14.38 11.45 19.02
C PHE A 177 -15.42 12.25 18.22
N ARG A 178 -15.62 11.93 16.94
CA ARG A 178 -16.63 12.61 16.11
C ARG A 178 -18.07 12.42 16.62
N LYS A 179 -18.39 11.28 17.24
CA LYS A 179 -19.74 11.03 17.79
C LYS A 179 -20.05 11.87 19.02
N ARG A 180 -19.02 12.43 19.66
CA ARG A 180 -19.16 13.29 20.84
C ARG A 180 -19.09 14.77 20.49
N ASN A 181 -18.87 15.08 19.21
CA ASN A 181 -18.88 16.45 18.74
C ASN A 181 -20.34 16.83 18.40
N PRO A 182 -20.96 17.78 19.13
CA PRO A 182 -22.37 18.15 18.94
C PRO A 182 -22.66 18.80 17.58
N LEU A 183 -21.62 19.09 16.79
CA LEU A 183 -21.75 19.61 15.42
C LEU A 183 -21.99 18.51 14.37
N PHE A 184 -21.98 17.22 14.77
CA PHE A 184 -22.15 16.06 13.88
C PHE A 184 -23.26 15.12 14.34
#